data_AF-A0A444R909-F1
#
_entry.id   AF-A0A444R909-F1
#
_cell.length_a   1.000
_cell.length_b   1.000
_cell.length_c   1.000
_cell.angle_alpha   90.00
_cell.angle_beta   90.00
_cell.angle_gamma   90.00
#
_symmetry.space_group_name_H-M   'P 1'
#
loop_
_entity.id
_entity.type
_entity.pdbx_description
1 polymer ?
#
loop_
_entity_poly.entity_id
_entity_poly.type
_entity_poly.pdbx_seq_one_letter_code
_entity_poly.pdbx_strand_id
1 'polypeptide(L)'
;LRQALPKVGKLRKVFFNYCQYSSRYQRYLDGENPNTFNPAFSNGSIMDIGFYCLASAVALFGEPKSVQATASLLASGVDAHGVVVMDYGDFSVTLQHSKVSDSVLASEIQGEAGSLVIEKLSECQKVCFVPRGSQMQDLTQPQHINTMLYEAELFATLVDEHLVDHPGLAVSRITAKLLTEIRRQTGVIFPADSVKL
;
A
#
# COMPACT_ATOMS: atom_id res chain seq x y z
N LEU A 1 0.96 9.41 12.41
CA LEU A 1 0.05 8.23 12.42
C LEU A 1 0.20 7.34 13.65
N ARG A 2 1.35 6.67 13.88
CA ARG A 2 1.53 5.75 15.02
C ARG A 2 1.14 6.32 16.38
N GLN A 3 1.52 7.56 16.66
CA GLN A 3 1.17 8.27 17.90
C GLN A 3 -0.34 8.53 18.06
N ALA A 4 -1.08 8.60 16.94
CA ALA A 4 -2.52 8.84 16.94
C ALA A 4 -3.35 7.54 16.94
N LEU A 5 -2.76 6.38 16.63
CA LEU A 5 -3.46 5.09 16.65
C LEU A 5 -4.19 4.81 17.97
N PRO A 6 -3.62 5.07 19.16
CA PRO A 6 -4.36 4.86 20.41
C PRO A 6 -5.66 5.68 20.52
N LYS A 7 -5.78 6.82 19.81
CA LYS A 7 -6.97 7.68 19.86
C LYS A 7 -8.22 7.02 19.27
N VAL A 8 -8.09 6.07 18.34
CA VAL A 8 -9.25 5.39 17.74
C VAL A 8 -9.85 4.32 18.67
N GLY A 9 -9.23 4.04 19.82
CA GLY A 9 -9.69 3.00 20.74
C GLY A 9 -9.45 1.61 20.17
N LYS A 10 -10.35 0.65 20.45
CA LYS A 10 -10.25 -0.70 19.90
C LYS A 10 -10.40 -0.65 18.38
N LEU A 11 -9.33 -1.02 17.66
CA LEU A 11 -9.30 -1.06 16.20
C LEU A 11 -10.27 -2.13 15.67
N ARG A 12 -10.99 -1.80 14.59
CA ARG A 12 -12.00 -2.69 13.99
C ARG A 12 -11.79 -2.90 12.49
N LYS A 13 -11.50 -1.83 11.76
CA LYS A 13 -11.30 -1.88 10.30
C LYS A 13 -10.27 -0.88 9.85
N VAL A 14 -9.54 -1.22 8.80
CA VAL A 14 -8.65 -0.31 8.10
C VAL A 14 -8.95 -0.43 6.62
N PHE A 15 -8.98 0.70 5.95
CA PHE A 15 -9.14 0.80 4.51
C PHE A 15 -8.00 1.64 3.94
N PHE A 16 -7.15 1.04 3.13
CA PHE A 16 -6.09 1.73 2.41
C PHE A 16 -6.38 1.72 0.92
N ASN A 17 -6.31 2.88 0.29
CA ASN A 17 -6.68 3.06 -1.10
C ASN A 17 -5.58 3.80 -1.85
N TYR A 18 -5.20 3.25 -3.00
CA TYR A 18 -4.43 3.94 -4.02
C TYR A 18 -4.90 3.53 -5.42
N CYS A 19 -5.88 4.25 -5.94
CA CYS A 19 -6.37 4.09 -7.31
C CYS A 19 -6.12 5.38 -8.09
N GLN A 20 -5.33 5.28 -9.16
CA GLN A 20 -5.01 6.39 -10.04
C GLN A 20 -4.96 5.89 -11.48
N TYR A 21 -5.70 6.56 -12.36
CA TYR A 21 -5.67 6.26 -13.78
C TYR A 21 -4.27 6.54 -14.34
N SER A 22 -3.60 5.48 -14.80
CA SER A 22 -2.24 5.61 -15.30
C SER A 22 -2.23 6.40 -16.59
N SER A 23 -1.34 7.40 -16.69
CA SER A 23 -1.06 8.11 -17.94
C SER A 23 -0.56 7.20 -19.07
N ARG A 24 -0.16 5.96 -18.75
CA ARG A 24 0.24 4.94 -19.72
C ARG A 24 -0.90 4.02 -20.17
N TYR A 25 -2.08 4.10 -19.55
CA TYR A 25 -3.17 3.18 -19.86
C TYR A 25 -3.77 3.43 -21.24
N GLN A 26 -3.88 4.68 -21.67
CA GLN A 26 -4.32 4.98 -23.04
C GLN A 26 -3.40 4.33 -24.08
N ARG A 27 -2.08 4.47 -23.93
CA ARG A 27 -1.10 3.82 -24.82
C ARG A 27 -1.24 2.30 -24.85
N TYR A 28 -1.56 1.69 -23.71
CA TYR A 28 -1.85 0.26 -23.64
C TYR A 28 -3.13 -0.10 -24.42
N LEU A 29 -4.20 0.70 -24.31
CA LEU A 29 -5.43 0.52 -25.09
C LEU A 29 -5.20 0.70 -26.60
N ASP A 30 -4.27 1.58 -26.98
CA ASP A 30 -3.85 1.81 -28.36
C ASP A 30 -2.96 0.67 -28.92
N GLY A 31 -2.73 -0.39 -28.13
CA GLY A 31 -1.99 -1.59 -28.53
C GLY A 31 -0.48 -1.53 -28.26
N GLU A 32 0.01 -0.48 -27.58
CA GLU A 32 1.40 -0.45 -27.13
C GLU A 32 1.63 -1.34 -25.89
N ASN A 33 2.89 -1.60 -25.57
CA ASN A 33 3.28 -2.43 -24.42
C ASN A 33 4.14 -1.65 -23.40
N PRO A 34 3.57 -0.64 -22.71
CA PRO A 34 4.33 0.15 -21.74
C PRO A 34 4.77 -0.70 -20.54
N ASN A 35 5.96 -0.42 -20.00
CA ASN A 35 6.57 -1.21 -18.91
C ASN A 35 5.64 -1.48 -17.74
N THR A 36 4.78 -0.51 -17.39
CA THR A 36 3.87 -0.61 -16.25
C THR A 36 2.76 -1.67 -16.42
N PHE A 37 2.49 -2.09 -17.66
CA PHE A 37 1.52 -3.14 -17.98
C PHE A 37 2.18 -4.37 -18.63
N ASN A 38 3.51 -4.45 -18.60
CA ASN A 38 4.29 -5.50 -19.22
C ASN A 38 4.87 -6.45 -18.16
N PRO A 39 4.52 -7.74 -18.15
CA PRO A 39 5.00 -8.69 -17.14
C PRO A 39 6.51 -8.91 -17.18
N ALA A 40 7.20 -8.61 -18.30
CA ALA A 40 8.66 -8.68 -18.39
C ALA A 40 9.36 -7.71 -17.43
N PHE A 41 8.67 -6.66 -16.98
CA PHE A 41 9.17 -5.68 -16.01
C PHE A 41 8.59 -5.87 -14.60
N SER A 42 7.99 -7.03 -14.31
CA SER A 42 7.47 -7.39 -12.98
C SER A 42 6.52 -6.35 -12.38
N ASN A 43 5.66 -5.77 -13.21
CA ASN A 43 4.77 -4.67 -12.84
C ASN A 43 3.30 -5.12 -12.77
N GLY A 44 2.38 -4.19 -12.61
CA GLY A 44 0.97 -4.44 -12.29
C GLY A 44 0.52 -3.53 -11.16
N SER A 45 -0.80 -3.38 -10.98
CA SER A 45 -1.33 -2.42 -10.02
C SER A 45 -0.91 -2.71 -8.57
N ILE A 46 -0.81 -3.99 -8.16
CA ILE A 46 -0.35 -4.39 -6.83
C ILE A 46 1.15 -4.14 -6.61
N MET A 47 1.97 -4.33 -7.66
CA MET A 47 3.43 -4.15 -7.56
C MET A 47 3.84 -2.68 -7.60
N ASP A 48 3.07 -1.83 -8.28
CA ASP A 48 3.40 -0.41 -8.47
C ASP A 48 2.79 0.46 -7.36
N ILE A 49 1.46 0.63 -7.36
CA ILE A 49 0.77 1.54 -6.44
C ILE A 49 0.16 0.83 -5.23
N GLY A 50 -0.30 -0.42 -5.41
CA GLY A 50 -0.80 -1.25 -4.31
C GLY A 50 0.28 -1.60 -3.28
N PHE A 51 1.54 -1.54 -3.69
CA PHE A 51 2.71 -1.66 -2.82
C PHE A 51 2.63 -0.69 -1.64
N TYR A 52 2.29 0.58 -1.88
CA TYR A 52 2.21 1.59 -0.82
C TYR A 52 1.14 1.24 0.21
N CYS A 53 -0.02 0.73 -0.22
CA CYS A 53 -1.07 0.28 0.68
C CYS A 53 -0.61 -0.92 1.53
N LEU A 54 0.01 -1.92 0.89
CA LEU A 54 0.48 -3.12 1.56
C LEU A 54 1.61 -2.82 2.55
N ALA A 55 2.63 -2.09 2.10
CA ALA A 55 3.77 -1.70 2.93
C ALA A 55 3.33 -0.83 4.11
N SER A 56 2.34 0.07 3.92
CA SER A 56 1.77 0.86 5.02
C SER A 56 1.06 -0.02 6.05
N ALA A 57 0.29 -1.02 5.60
CA ALA A 57 -0.36 -1.97 6.50
C ALA A 57 0.67 -2.76 7.32
N VAL A 58 1.69 -3.29 6.67
CA VAL A 58 2.77 -4.04 7.34
C VAL A 58 3.56 -3.14 8.30
N ALA A 59 3.89 -1.91 7.89
CA ALA A 59 4.63 -0.97 8.72
C ALA A 59 3.86 -0.51 9.97
N LEU A 60 2.52 -0.52 9.93
CA LEU A 60 1.68 -0.12 11.06
C LEU A 60 1.28 -1.30 11.95
N PHE A 61 1.04 -2.48 11.36
CA PHE A 61 0.37 -3.59 12.04
C PHE A 61 1.16 -4.91 12.03
N GLY A 62 2.28 -4.99 11.31
CA GLY A 62 3.09 -6.20 11.19
C GLY A 62 2.54 -7.19 10.16
N GLU A 63 2.89 -8.47 10.31
CA GLU A 63 2.41 -9.53 9.43
C GLU A 63 0.97 -9.95 9.78
N PRO A 64 0.04 -10.03 8.80
CA PRO A 64 -1.30 -10.53 9.05
C PRO A 64 -1.30 -12.04 9.29
N LYS A 65 -2.37 -12.54 9.92
CA LYS A 65 -2.62 -13.98 10.08
C LYS A 65 -2.93 -14.67 8.75
N SER A 66 -3.65 -13.98 7.86
CA SER A 66 -3.99 -14.48 6.53
C SER A 66 -4.27 -13.34 5.55
N VAL A 67 -4.20 -13.64 4.26
CA VAL A 67 -4.51 -12.70 3.16
C VAL A 67 -5.40 -13.38 2.13
N GLN A 68 -6.38 -12.63 1.62
CA GLN A 68 -7.24 -13.00 0.49
C GLN A 68 -7.20 -11.88 -0.55
N ALA A 69 -6.97 -12.20 -1.81
CA ALA A 69 -6.82 -11.22 -2.87
C ALA A 69 -7.60 -11.62 -4.12
N THR A 70 -8.17 -10.62 -4.79
CA THR A 70 -8.78 -10.74 -6.11
C THR A 70 -8.35 -9.57 -6.98
N ALA A 71 -8.22 -9.80 -8.28
CA ALA A 71 -7.83 -8.77 -9.24
C ALA A 71 -8.45 -9.01 -10.61
N SER A 72 -8.61 -7.93 -11.36
CA SER A 72 -8.88 -7.98 -12.80
C SER A 72 -7.57 -7.90 -13.55
N LEU A 73 -7.29 -8.88 -14.40
CA LEU A 73 -6.07 -8.93 -15.19
C LEU A 73 -6.29 -8.28 -16.54
N LEU A 74 -5.26 -7.58 -17.04
CA LEU A 74 -5.18 -7.16 -18.42
C LEU A 74 -4.83 -8.34 -19.32
N ALA A 75 -5.04 -8.20 -20.62
CA ALA A 75 -4.63 -9.20 -21.61
C ALA A 75 -3.13 -9.51 -21.58
N SER A 76 -2.30 -8.57 -21.12
CA SER A 76 -0.87 -8.79 -20.89
C SER A 76 -0.54 -9.73 -19.72
N GLY A 77 -1.50 -10.04 -18.86
CA GLY A 77 -1.34 -10.94 -17.70
C GLY A 77 -1.00 -10.25 -16.37
N VAL A 78 -0.74 -8.93 -16.36
CA VAL A 78 -0.63 -8.17 -15.10
C VAL A 78 -2.00 -7.71 -14.61
N ASP A 79 -2.12 -7.45 -13.31
CA ASP A 79 -3.34 -6.90 -12.73
C ASP A 79 -3.53 -5.41 -13.07
N ALA A 80 -4.73 -5.07 -13.53
CA ALA A 80 -5.18 -3.70 -13.78
C ALA A 80 -5.58 -2.98 -12.49
N HIS A 81 -6.30 -3.72 -11.64
CA HIS A 81 -6.81 -3.29 -10.35
C HIS A 81 -7.20 -4.51 -9.51
N GLY A 82 -7.33 -4.33 -8.20
CA GLY A 82 -7.70 -5.41 -7.29
C GLY A 82 -8.03 -4.96 -5.88
N VAL A 83 -8.39 -5.96 -5.07
CA VAL A 83 -8.67 -5.81 -3.65
C VAL A 83 -7.91 -6.89 -2.89
N VAL A 84 -7.32 -6.49 -1.75
CA VAL A 84 -6.66 -7.40 -0.82
C VAL A 84 -7.29 -7.23 0.55
N VAL A 85 -7.67 -8.34 1.19
CA VAL A 85 -8.18 -8.36 2.57
C VAL A 85 -7.19 -9.11 3.44
N MET A 86 -6.71 -8.45 4.48
CA MET A 86 -5.74 -8.98 5.43
C MET A 86 -6.40 -9.13 6.80
N ASP A 87 -6.32 -10.34 7.37
CA ASP A 87 -6.86 -10.64 8.69
C ASP A 87 -5.78 -10.47 9.77
N TYR A 88 -6.06 -9.66 10.79
CA TYR A 88 -5.22 -9.51 11.98
C TYR A 88 -5.88 -10.11 13.25
N GLY A 89 -7.02 -10.78 13.11
CA GLY A 89 -7.79 -11.38 14.20
C GLY A 89 -8.87 -10.43 14.74
N ASP A 90 -8.46 -9.39 15.49
CA ASP A 90 -9.43 -8.46 16.11
C ASP A 90 -9.96 -7.39 15.15
N PHE A 91 -9.24 -7.16 14.05
CA PHE A 91 -9.56 -6.22 12.99
C PHE A 91 -9.10 -6.74 11.63
N SER A 92 -9.58 -6.10 10.56
CA SER A 92 -9.19 -6.40 9.17
C SER A 92 -8.67 -5.16 8.47
N VAL A 93 -7.78 -5.36 7.50
CA VAL A 93 -7.29 -4.32 6.59
C VAL A 93 -7.74 -4.67 5.17
N THR A 94 -8.38 -3.72 4.49
CA THR A 94 -8.73 -3.83 3.07
C THR A 94 -7.87 -2.86 2.28
N LEU A 95 -7.17 -3.36 1.26
CA LEU A 95 -6.41 -2.58 0.29
C LEU A 95 -7.20 -2.49 -1.02
N GLN A 96 -7.31 -1.29 -1.59
CA GLN A 96 -7.80 -1.06 -2.95
C GLN A 96 -6.69 -0.44 -3.79
N HIS A 97 -6.44 -1.03 -4.96
CA HIS A 97 -5.44 -0.55 -5.89
C HIS A 97 -5.95 -0.60 -7.32
N SER A 98 -5.64 0.41 -8.13
CA SER A 98 -6.05 0.46 -9.55
C SER A 98 -5.20 1.39 -10.37
N LYS A 99 -4.74 0.92 -11.52
CA LYS A 99 -4.05 1.73 -12.54
C LYS A 99 -4.94 2.13 -13.71
N VAL A 100 -6.20 1.72 -13.68
CA VAL A 100 -7.16 1.90 -14.78
C VAL A 100 -8.40 2.68 -14.35
N SER A 101 -8.41 3.17 -13.11
CA SER A 101 -9.46 4.00 -12.54
C SER A 101 -8.88 4.91 -11.47
N ASP A 102 -9.49 6.07 -11.29
CA ASP A 102 -9.20 6.97 -10.17
C ASP A 102 -10.12 6.68 -8.98
N SER A 103 -9.62 6.95 -7.78
CA SER A 103 -10.45 7.05 -6.58
C SER A 103 -10.17 8.38 -5.87
N VAL A 104 -11.24 9.02 -5.43
CA VAL A 104 -11.18 10.23 -4.59
C VAL A 104 -11.29 9.90 -3.10
N LEU A 105 -11.38 8.61 -2.74
CA LEU A 105 -11.52 8.19 -1.35
C LEU A 105 -10.22 8.34 -0.59
N ALA A 106 -10.33 8.90 0.62
CA ALA A 106 -9.26 8.85 1.61
C ALA A 106 -9.09 7.42 2.14
N SER A 107 -7.91 7.17 2.70
CA SER A 107 -7.64 5.99 3.51
C SER A 107 -8.15 6.21 4.93
N GLU A 108 -8.58 5.15 5.62
CA GLU A 108 -9.12 5.23 6.97
C GLU A 108 -8.62 4.13 7.90
N ILE A 109 -8.42 4.48 9.17
CA ILE A 109 -8.16 3.55 10.27
C ILE A 109 -9.28 3.75 11.30
N GLN A 110 -10.14 2.75 11.48
CA GLN A 110 -11.40 2.86 12.21
C GLN A 110 -11.37 2.04 13.50
N GLY A 111 -11.72 2.68 14.61
CA GLY A 111 -11.92 2.03 15.90
C GLY A 111 -13.16 2.53 16.62
N GLU A 112 -13.40 1.98 17.80
CA GLU A 112 -14.63 2.26 18.58
C GLU A 112 -14.77 3.71 19.05
N ALA A 113 -13.66 4.44 19.16
CA ALA A 113 -13.65 5.84 19.60
C ALA A 113 -13.63 6.85 18.44
N GLY A 114 -13.48 6.40 17.20
CA GLY A 114 -13.43 7.26 16.02
C GLY A 114 -12.58 6.70 14.89
N SER A 115 -12.26 7.55 13.92
CA SER A 115 -11.47 7.18 12.75
C SER A 115 -10.31 8.14 12.51
N LEU A 116 -9.17 7.63 12.06
CA LEU A 116 -8.14 8.44 11.41
C LEU A 116 -8.39 8.42 9.91
N VAL A 117 -8.51 9.60 9.29
CA VAL A 117 -8.69 9.79 7.85
C VAL A 117 -7.38 10.32 7.27
N ILE A 118 -6.90 9.69 6.20
CA ILE A 118 -5.58 9.92 5.62
C ILE A 118 -5.75 10.21 4.13
N GLU A 119 -5.41 11.43 3.72
CA GLU A 119 -5.41 11.82 2.30
C GLU A 119 -4.07 11.43 1.67
N LYS A 120 -4.14 10.79 0.49
CA LYS A 120 -2.99 10.27 -0.29
C LYS A 120 -1.99 9.51 0.59
N LEU A 121 -2.33 8.28 0.94
CA LEU A 121 -1.55 7.44 1.87
C LEU A 121 -0.04 7.38 1.56
N SER A 122 0.33 7.32 0.28
CA SER A 122 1.73 7.28 -0.18
C SER A 122 2.56 8.50 0.24
N GLU A 123 1.92 9.66 0.38
CA GLU A 123 2.56 10.93 0.75
C GLU A 123 2.09 11.44 2.12
N CYS A 124 1.04 10.85 2.69
CA CYS A 124 0.38 11.27 3.93
C CYS A 124 0.10 12.79 3.97
N GLN A 125 -0.42 13.36 2.87
CA GLN A 125 -0.60 14.81 2.72
C GLN A 125 -1.49 15.44 3.80
N LYS A 126 -2.48 14.69 4.28
CA LYS A 126 -3.36 15.12 5.37
C LYS A 126 -3.70 13.97 6.29
N VAL A 127 -3.77 14.23 7.59
CA VAL A 127 -4.21 13.28 8.59
C VAL A 127 -5.18 13.96 9.53
N CYS A 128 -6.41 13.46 9.61
CA CYS A 128 -7.41 13.96 10.54
C CYS A 128 -7.87 12.85 11.49
N PHE A 129 -8.12 13.18 12.74
CA PHE A 129 -8.84 12.31 13.67
C PHE A 129 -10.29 12.78 13.77
N VAL A 130 -11.24 11.88 13.56
CA VAL A 130 -12.68 12.11 13.67
C VAL A 130 -13.17 11.32 14.89
N PRO A 131 -13.25 11.94 16.08
CA PRO A 131 -13.75 11.27 17.27
C PRO A 131 -15.25 11.01 17.16
N ARG A 132 -15.74 9.96 17.82
CA ARG A 132 -17.17 9.62 17.84
C ARG A 132 -17.99 10.75 18.48
N GLY A 133 -18.91 11.33 17.71
CA GLY A 133 -19.83 12.38 18.20
C GLY A 133 -19.16 13.73 18.48
N SER A 134 -17.96 13.97 17.94
CA SER A 134 -17.24 15.23 18.09
C SER A 134 -16.72 15.71 16.74
N GLN A 135 -16.27 16.97 16.69
CA GLN A 135 -15.72 17.55 15.46
C GLN A 135 -14.36 16.93 15.10
N MET A 136 -14.09 16.90 13.80
CA MET A 136 -12.82 16.49 13.22
C MET A 136 -11.67 17.36 13.74
N GLN A 137 -10.55 16.71 14.06
CA GLN A 137 -9.32 17.32 14.52
C GLN A 137 -8.25 17.11 13.44
N ASP A 138 -7.68 18.21 12.93
CA ASP A 138 -6.55 18.13 12.02
C ASP A 138 -5.28 17.78 12.79
N LEU A 139 -4.61 16.70 12.37
CA LEU A 139 -3.35 16.21 12.92
C LEU A 139 -2.20 16.31 11.91
N THR A 140 -2.45 16.96 10.77
CA THR A 140 -1.50 17.07 9.66
C THR A 140 -0.21 17.74 10.12
N GLN A 141 0.91 17.17 9.71
CA GLN A 141 2.23 17.72 9.97
C GLN A 141 2.78 18.32 8.69
N PRO A 142 3.54 19.43 8.76
CA PRO A 142 4.26 19.96 7.61
C PRO A 142 5.10 18.87 6.94
N GLN A 143 4.96 18.73 5.63
CA GLN A 143 5.76 17.82 4.82
C GLN A 143 6.79 18.61 4.03
N HIS A 144 7.96 18.02 3.82
CA HIS A 144 8.95 18.59 2.93
C HIS A 144 8.50 18.46 1.46
N ILE A 145 8.89 19.43 0.60
CA ILE A 145 8.49 19.44 -0.82
C ILE A 145 9.01 18.23 -1.60
N ASN A 146 10.18 17.72 -1.22
CA ASN A 146 10.70 16.46 -1.73
C ASN A 146 10.21 15.31 -0.85
N THR A 147 9.34 14.47 -1.40
CA THR A 147 8.71 13.33 -0.72
C THR A 147 9.71 12.24 -0.33
N MET A 148 10.91 12.23 -0.94
CA MET A 148 11.96 11.24 -0.67
C MET A 148 12.95 11.70 0.41
N LEU A 149 12.79 12.90 0.99
CA LEU A 149 13.75 13.44 1.96
C LEU A 149 13.96 12.49 3.14
N TYR A 150 12.88 12.05 3.77
CA TYR A 150 12.94 11.28 5.02
C TYR A 150 13.56 9.88 4.84
N GLU A 151 13.31 9.23 3.70
CA GLU A 151 13.95 7.95 3.39
C GLU A 151 15.44 8.13 3.07
N ALA A 152 15.81 9.20 2.37
CA ALA A 152 17.20 9.52 2.07
C ALA A 152 18.01 9.82 3.35
N GLU A 153 17.46 10.62 4.28
CA GLU A 153 18.07 10.89 5.59
C GLU A 153 18.25 9.61 6.41
N LEU A 154 17.23 8.73 6.41
CA LEU A 154 17.33 7.44 7.09
C LEU A 154 18.43 6.56 6.48
N PHE A 155 18.50 6.46 5.15
CA PHE A 155 19.54 5.67 4.49
C PHE A 155 20.94 6.23 4.76
N ALA A 156 21.13 7.55 4.73
CA ALA A 156 22.40 8.18 5.09
C ALA A 156 22.80 7.82 6.53
N THR A 157 21.85 7.93 7.47
CA THR A 157 22.08 7.56 8.88
C THR A 157 22.49 6.09 9.03
N LEU A 158 21.79 5.17 8.37
CA LEU A 158 22.12 3.73 8.42
C LEU A 158 23.51 3.42 7.87
N VAL A 159 23.93 4.12 6.81
CA VAL A 159 25.27 3.98 6.23
C VAL A 159 26.33 4.53 7.16
N ASP A 160 26.14 5.76 7.67
CA ASP A 160 27.11 6.42 8.56
C ASP A 160 27.31 5.60 9.86
N GLU A 161 26.23 5.08 10.42
CA GLU A 161 26.25 4.27 11.64
C GLU A 161 26.58 2.78 11.39
N HIS A 162 26.77 2.38 10.13
CA HIS A 162 27.05 0.99 9.73
C HIS A 162 25.99 -0.01 10.24
N LEU A 163 24.73 0.43 10.33
CA LEU A 163 23.61 -0.36 10.83
C LEU A 163 23.00 -1.20 9.72
N VAL A 164 23.50 -2.43 9.59
CA VAL A 164 22.95 -3.41 8.63
C VAL A 164 21.66 -4.05 9.16
N ASP A 165 21.57 -4.29 10.47
CA ASP A 165 20.35 -4.83 11.09
C ASP A 165 19.45 -3.69 11.55
N HIS A 166 18.35 -3.47 10.84
CA HIS A 166 17.40 -2.40 11.12
C HIS A 166 15.95 -2.86 10.90
N PRO A 167 14.96 -2.25 11.58
CA PRO A 167 13.56 -2.69 11.52
C PRO A 167 12.94 -2.74 10.11
N GLY A 168 13.49 -1.96 9.17
CA GLY A 168 13.06 -1.94 7.78
C GLY A 168 13.22 -3.29 7.07
N LEU A 169 14.22 -4.10 7.45
CA LEU A 169 14.42 -5.42 6.87
C LEU A 169 13.22 -6.35 7.10
N ALA A 170 12.65 -6.34 8.31
CA ALA A 170 11.49 -7.15 8.64
C ALA A 170 10.26 -6.73 7.81
N VAL A 171 10.01 -5.42 7.71
CA VAL A 171 8.93 -4.86 6.90
C VAL A 171 9.08 -5.25 5.43
N SER A 172 10.28 -5.12 4.87
CA SER A 172 10.57 -5.48 3.47
C SER A 172 10.35 -6.97 3.22
N ARG A 173 10.82 -7.85 4.11
CA ARG A 173 10.64 -9.31 3.98
C ARG A 173 9.18 -9.73 4.04
N ILE A 174 8.42 -9.20 5.00
CA ILE A 174 6.99 -9.49 5.12
C ILE A 174 6.24 -8.99 3.89
N THR A 175 6.51 -7.75 3.45
CA THR A 175 5.87 -7.16 2.26
C THR A 175 6.15 -8.00 1.01
N ALA A 176 7.41 -8.41 0.78
CA ALA A 176 7.76 -9.25 -0.37
C ALA A 176 7.08 -10.63 -0.33
N LYS A 177 7.01 -11.26 0.85
CA LYS A 177 6.28 -12.52 1.05
C LYS A 177 4.79 -12.36 0.71
N LEU A 178 4.16 -11.28 1.19
CA LEU A 178 2.75 -11.01 0.94
C LEU A 178 2.47 -10.68 -0.53
N LEU A 179 3.33 -9.91 -1.21
CA LEU A 179 3.20 -9.65 -2.65
C LEU A 179 3.24 -10.95 -3.46
N THR A 180 4.14 -11.87 -3.08
CA THR A 180 4.25 -13.18 -3.71
C THR A 180 2.96 -13.98 -3.54
N GLU A 181 2.42 -14.02 -2.32
CA GLU A 181 1.16 -14.72 -2.02
C GLU A 181 -0.05 -14.08 -2.72
N ILE A 182 -0.14 -12.75 -2.75
CA ILE A 182 -1.21 -12.01 -3.44
C ILE A 182 -1.18 -12.34 -4.93
N ARG A 183 -0.01 -12.25 -5.57
CA ARG A 183 0.15 -12.60 -7.00
C ARG A 183 -0.21 -14.05 -7.29
N ARG A 184 0.18 -14.97 -6.40
CA ARG A 184 -0.19 -16.39 -6.49
C ARG A 184 -1.72 -16.57 -6.48
N GLN A 185 -2.44 -15.83 -5.64
CA GLN A 185 -3.90 -15.90 -5.57
C GLN A 185 -4.59 -15.26 -6.78
N THR A 186 -4.05 -14.15 -7.29
CA THR A 186 -4.64 -13.42 -8.43
C THR A 186 -4.26 -13.97 -9.79
N GLY A 187 -3.28 -14.88 -9.86
CA GLY A 187 -2.81 -15.48 -11.12
C GLY A 187 -1.84 -14.59 -11.90
N VAL A 188 -1.30 -13.53 -11.29
CA VAL A 188 -0.25 -12.71 -11.91
C VAL A 188 1.07 -13.46 -11.83
N ILE A 189 1.65 -13.77 -12.99
CA ILE A 189 2.91 -14.51 -13.13
C ILE A 189 3.89 -13.67 -13.94
N PHE A 190 5.12 -13.52 -13.46
CA PHE A 190 6.21 -12.86 -14.16
C PHE A 190 7.16 -13.90 -14.75
N PRO A 191 7.91 -13.57 -15.82
CA PRO A 191 8.84 -14.50 -16.44
C PRO A 191 9.88 -15.08 -15.46
N ALA A 192 10.31 -14.28 -14.48
CA ALA A 192 11.28 -14.69 -13.47
C ALA A 192 10.75 -15.80 -12.54
N ASP A 193 9.43 -15.94 -12.35
CA ASP A 193 8.84 -16.97 -11.49
C ASP A 193 9.02 -18.38 -12.06
N SER A 194 9.25 -18.48 -13.37
CA SER A 194 9.44 -19.76 -14.07
C SER A 194 10.91 -20.21 -14.09
N VAL A 195 11.84 -19.37 -13.63
CA VAL A 195 13.26 -19.70 -13.56
C VAL A 195 13.49 -20.56 -12.32
N LYS A 196 13.84 -21.83 -12.51
CA LYS A 196 14.34 -22.67 -11.41
C LYS A 196 15.72 -22.17 -11.02
N LEU A 197 15.86 -21.73 -9.76
CA LEU A 197 17.15 -21.44 -9.12
C LEU A 197 17.94 -22.73 -8.90
#